data_AF-A0A3E0CAT5-F1
#
_entry.id   AF-A0A3E0CAT5-F1
#
_cell.length_a   1.000
_cell.length_b   1.000
_cell.length_c   1.000
_cell.angle_alpha   90.00
_cell.angle_beta   90.00
_cell.angle_gamma   90.00
#
_symmetry.space_group_name_H-M   'P 1'
#
loop_
_entity.id
_entity.type
_entity.pdbx_description
1 polymer ?
#
loop_
_entity_poly.entity_id
_entity_poly.type
_entity_poly.pdbx_seq_one_letter_code
_entity_poly.pdbx_strand_id
1 'polypeptide(L)'
;MLPILNNLDMIFAMLVTANHIGSTNLDITVMNSSSNTEKIFSDYVDSALAQHGFSLIAPQLAERRSPGMRQGVLFTAEEMVGRDWVSVRTYSVFDHELDDGPTPEKLTTYDVVAGVCSGGTMAEEDTFLSVLEMTMGIFLPDFLRYGTVDAIVRDVELYPGSASRHIGTRPVAATFNLAHCLETIGRRSEAKALYVEAAEQLEESDDALALVYAELARLRAETLERADTTEGALAKSDDATHDAFDESVLPEMDEALRPFYTRLLRYLESVRQNPAASCPSLLFRAMDELYETDARPGFWRSVSSSAVMNVVKTYAPDFEREMTALSPDELTEYVEDLELGLYMRSFDELCAERLLALPPHIRPETREDVYEWLMADFDRRGEEDESEYLERDGFKGADGAIRAMRILSRTVTP
;
A
#
# COMPACT_ATOMS: atom_id res chain seq x y z
N MET A 1 -15.46 -43.11 12.76
CA MET A 1 -16.55 -43.09 11.75
C MET A 1 -17.76 -42.43 12.39
N LEU A 2 -17.95 -41.15 12.10
CA LEU A 2 -19.04 -40.29 12.56
C LEU A 2 -19.23 -39.22 11.47
N PRO A 3 -20.44 -38.96 10.96
CA PRO A 3 -20.62 -37.99 9.89
C PRO A 3 -20.82 -36.59 10.44
N ILE A 4 -20.10 -35.64 9.85
CA ILE A 4 -20.29 -34.20 9.94
C ILE A 4 -21.32 -33.83 8.86
N LEU A 5 -22.44 -33.23 9.26
CA LEU A 5 -23.44 -32.68 8.34
C LEU A 5 -23.65 -31.19 8.64
N ASN A 6 -23.33 -30.40 7.61
CA ASN A 6 -23.98 -29.19 7.11
C ASN A 6 -24.59 -28.20 8.10
N ASN A 7 -23.94 -27.04 8.20
CA ASN A 7 -24.38 -25.88 8.95
C ASN A 7 -24.49 -24.66 8.01
N LEU A 8 -25.33 -24.75 6.98
CA LEU A 8 -25.61 -23.66 6.02
C LEU A 8 -27.10 -23.25 5.94
N ASP A 9 -28.00 -23.96 6.62
CA ASP A 9 -29.45 -23.67 6.55
C ASP A 9 -29.97 -22.73 7.66
N MET A 10 -29.11 -22.23 8.56
CA MET A 10 -29.56 -21.48 9.74
C MET A 10 -29.54 -19.96 9.60
N ILE A 11 -29.06 -19.41 8.49
CA ILE A 11 -29.00 -17.94 8.27
C ILE A 11 -30.20 -17.42 7.45
N PHE A 12 -30.95 -18.29 6.76
CA PHE A 12 -32.03 -17.87 5.85
C PHE A 12 -33.44 -17.78 6.46
N ALA A 13 -33.60 -18.01 7.78
CA ALA A 13 -34.92 -18.21 8.39
C ALA A 13 -35.35 -17.17 9.45
N MET A 14 -34.84 -15.94 9.40
CA MET A 14 -35.19 -14.90 10.40
C MET A 14 -35.66 -13.55 9.85
N LEU A 15 -36.17 -13.49 8.61
CA LEU A 15 -36.63 -12.24 8.00
C LEU A 15 -37.95 -12.37 7.20
N VAL A 16 -38.91 -13.14 7.72
CA VAL A 16 -40.29 -13.10 7.20
C VAL A 16 -41.30 -13.16 8.34
N THR A 17 -41.74 -12.00 8.85
CA THR A 17 -43.17 -11.77 9.24
C THR A 17 -43.48 -10.31 9.58
N ALA A 18 -44.60 -9.81 9.01
CA ALA A 18 -45.35 -8.56 9.26
C ALA A 18 -44.81 -7.29 8.55
N ASN A 19 -45.61 -6.43 7.89
CA ASN A 19 -47.06 -6.28 7.82
C ASN A 19 -47.49 -5.58 6.51
N HIS A 20 -48.74 -5.81 6.14
CA HIS A 20 -49.41 -5.32 4.94
C HIS A 20 -50.42 -4.24 5.34
N ILE A 21 -50.23 -2.97 4.96
CA ILE A 21 -51.28 -1.92 4.90
C ILE A 21 -50.93 -0.95 3.76
N GLY A 22 -51.91 -0.63 2.92
CA GLY A 22 -51.71 0.04 1.63
C GLY A 22 -51.96 1.55 1.55
N SER A 23 -51.88 2.02 0.29
CA SER A 23 -52.39 3.26 -0.29
C SER A 23 -51.62 4.56 -0.02
N THR A 24 -50.97 5.14 -1.03
CA THR A 24 -51.47 6.28 -1.85
C THR A 24 -50.40 6.76 -2.83
N ASN A 25 -50.85 7.25 -3.99
CA ASN A 25 -50.04 7.90 -5.01
C ASN A 25 -49.20 9.04 -4.43
N LEU A 26 -47.88 8.89 -4.48
CA LEU A 26 -46.93 9.99 -4.43
C LEU A 26 -46.18 9.96 -5.76
N ASP A 27 -46.36 11.01 -6.57
CA ASP A 27 -45.37 11.40 -7.56
C ASP A 27 -44.11 11.81 -6.78
N ILE A 28 -43.31 10.81 -6.40
CA ILE A 28 -41.96 11.01 -5.88
C ILE A 28 -41.11 11.35 -7.09
N THR A 29 -40.62 12.58 -7.10
CA THR A 29 -39.51 12.96 -7.97
C THR A 29 -38.37 11.99 -7.65
N VAL A 30 -38.08 11.05 -8.55
CA VAL A 30 -36.94 10.13 -8.49
C VAL A 30 -35.68 10.98 -8.61
N MET A 31 -35.28 11.60 -7.50
CA MET A 31 -33.97 12.23 -7.33
C MET A 31 -33.11 11.28 -6.50
N ASN A 32 -32.25 10.56 -7.22
CA ASN A 32 -30.94 10.03 -6.84
C ASN A 32 -30.80 9.37 -5.45
N SER A 33 -31.40 8.20 -5.23
CA SER A 33 -31.01 7.31 -4.11
C SER A 33 -29.50 7.05 -4.09
N SER A 34 -28.88 6.85 -5.26
CA SER A 34 -27.42 6.72 -5.44
C SER A 34 -26.61 7.83 -4.75
N SER A 35 -27.07 9.08 -4.81
CA SER A 35 -26.31 10.22 -4.26
C SER A 35 -26.25 10.21 -2.73
N ASN A 36 -27.27 9.67 -2.06
CA ASN A 36 -27.27 9.56 -0.60
C ASN A 36 -26.34 8.44 -0.13
N THR A 37 -26.37 7.29 -0.81
CA THR A 37 -25.51 6.14 -0.51
C THR A 37 -24.03 6.45 -0.76
N GLU A 38 -23.70 7.13 -1.87
CA GLU A 38 -22.34 7.62 -2.15
C GLU A 38 -21.83 8.55 -1.05
N LYS A 39 -22.67 9.48 -0.58
CA LYS A 39 -22.31 10.39 0.50
C LYS A 39 -22.05 9.64 1.82
N ILE A 40 -22.92 8.69 2.19
CA ILE A 40 -22.74 7.86 3.38
C ILE A 40 -21.42 7.08 3.30
N PHE A 41 -21.10 6.53 2.13
CA PHE A 41 -19.85 5.80 1.92
C PHE A 41 -18.62 6.72 2.05
N SER A 42 -18.64 7.89 1.41
CA SER A 42 -17.56 8.88 1.54
C SER A 42 -17.34 9.29 3.00
N ASP A 43 -18.43 9.68 3.70
CA ASP A 43 -18.39 10.08 5.11
C ASP A 43 -17.82 8.93 5.99
N TYR A 44 -18.15 7.67 5.68
CA TYR A 44 -17.61 6.50 6.38
C TYR A 44 -16.12 6.26 6.08
N VAL A 45 -15.70 6.40 4.82
CA VAL A 45 -14.28 6.26 4.43
C VAL A 45 -13.43 7.28 5.18
N ASP A 46 -13.85 8.54 5.18
CA ASP A 46 -13.12 9.63 5.84
C ASP A 46 -13.06 9.46 7.36
N SER A 47 -14.17 9.06 7.98
CA SER A 47 -14.23 8.94 9.45
C SER A 47 -13.63 7.64 10.00
N ALA A 48 -13.74 6.52 9.29
CA ALA A 48 -13.39 5.20 9.82
C ALA A 48 -12.22 4.52 9.11
N LEU A 49 -12.09 4.68 7.78
CA LEU A 49 -11.09 3.94 6.99
C LEU A 49 -9.82 4.74 6.70
N ALA A 50 -9.87 6.07 6.70
CA ALA A 50 -8.73 6.95 6.43
C ALA A 50 -7.57 6.71 7.41
N GLN A 51 -7.87 6.49 8.69
CA GLN A 51 -6.86 6.13 9.71
C GLN A 51 -6.11 4.80 9.42
N HIS A 52 -6.63 3.99 8.50
CA HIS A 52 -6.04 2.72 8.07
C HIS A 52 -5.41 2.80 6.67
N GLY A 53 -5.26 4.02 6.14
CA GLY A 53 -4.62 4.30 4.85
C GLY A 53 -5.55 4.16 3.64
N PHE A 54 -6.85 3.95 3.84
CA PHE A 54 -7.81 3.95 2.73
C PHE A 54 -8.09 5.38 2.28
N SER A 55 -8.22 5.56 0.98
CA SER A 55 -8.66 6.80 0.36
C SER A 55 -9.70 6.52 -0.70
N LEU A 56 -10.65 7.44 -0.87
CA LEU A 56 -11.67 7.33 -1.90
C LEU A 56 -11.03 7.50 -3.28
N ILE A 57 -11.17 6.50 -4.16
CA ILE A 57 -10.66 6.49 -5.54
C ILE A 57 -11.79 6.77 -6.54
N ALA A 58 -13.00 6.33 -6.21
CA ALA A 58 -14.23 6.63 -6.93
C ALA A 58 -15.38 6.77 -5.91
N PRO A 59 -16.53 7.37 -6.25
CA PRO A 59 -17.66 7.54 -5.33
C PRO A 59 -18.07 6.26 -4.58
N GLN A 60 -17.83 5.11 -5.21
CA GLN A 60 -18.17 3.79 -4.69
C GLN A 60 -16.99 2.92 -4.29
N LEU A 61 -15.76 3.42 -4.40
CA LEU A 61 -14.54 2.65 -4.16
C LEU A 61 -13.54 3.41 -3.29
N ALA A 62 -13.16 2.79 -2.18
CA ALA A 62 -12.03 3.21 -1.37
C ALA A 62 -10.90 2.18 -1.44
N GLU A 63 -9.68 2.63 -1.64
CA GLU A 63 -8.50 1.76 -1.69
C GLU A 63 -7.38 2.24 -0.77
N ARG A 64 -6.59 1.28 -0.29
CA ARG A 64 -5.24 1.50 0.20
C ARG A 64 -4.24 0.66 -0.59
N ARG A 65 -3.00 1.13 -0.68
CA ARG A 65 -1.92 0.45 -1.40
C ARG A 65 -0.76 0.14 -0.46
N SER A 66 -0.11 -0.98 -0.73
CA SER A 66 1.14 -1.42 -0.12
C SER A 66 2.02 -2.02 -1.22
N PRO A 67 3.36 -2.09 -1.06
CA PRO A 67 4.22 -2.69 -2.08
C PRO A 67 3.74 -4.10 -2.46
N GLY A 68 3.38 -4.30 -3.73
CA GLY A 68 2.90 -5.58 -4.29
C GLY A 68 1.45 -5.94 -3.97
N MET A 69 0.66 -5.04 -3.38
CA MET A 69 -0.73 -5.35 -3.04
C MET A 69 -1.62 -4.10 -2.85
N ARG A 70 -2.84 -4.17 -3.38
CA ARG A 70 -3.94 -3.23 -3.12
C ARG A 70 -5.04 -3.89 -2.32
N GLN A 71 -5.66 -3.12 -1.44
CA GLN A 71 -6.86 -3.54 -0.72
C GLN A 71 -7.95 -2.51 -0.89
N GLY A 72 -9.18 -2.96 -1.12
CA GLY A 72 -10.28 -2.06 -1.39
C GLY A 72 -11.58 -2.46 -0.73
N VAL A 73 -12.41 -1.44 -0.53
CA VAL A 73 -13.80 -1.53 -0.13
C VAL A 73 -14.61 -0.94 -1.27
N LEU A 74 -15.40 -1.78 -1.93
CA LEU A 74 -16.32 -1.38 -2.98
C LEU A 74 -17.73 -1.48 -2.44
N PHE A 75 -18.58 -0.49 -2.67
CA PHE A 75 -20.01 -0.71 -2.60
C PHE A 75 -20.66 -0.69 -3.99
N THR A 76 -21.78 -1.41 -4.13
CA THR A 76 -22.64 -1.35 -5.31
C THR A 76 -24.08 -1.14 -4.87
N ALA A 77 -24.85 -0.40 -5.65
CA ALA A 77 -26.29 -0.26 -5.49
C ALA A 77 -26.98 -0.89 -6.70
N GLU A 78 -27.92 -1.80 -6.47
CA GLU A 78 -28.66 -2.53 -7.49
C GLU A 78 -30.15 -2.52 -7.17
N GLU A 79 -31.01 -2.20 -8.13
CA GLU A 79 -32.45 -2.32 -7.97
C GLU A 79 -32.86 -3.79 -8.20
N MET A 80 -33.35 -4.47 -7.15
CA MET A 80 -33.91 -5.82 -7.26
C MET A 80 -35.36 -5.86 -6.78
N VAL A 81 -36.26 -6.27 -7.69
CA VAL A 81 -37.69 -6.47 -7.40
C VAL A 81 -38.36 -5.18 -6.89
N GLY A 82 -37.96 -4.01 -7.43
CA GLY A 82 -38.51 -2.71 -7.05
C GLY A 82 -38.08 -2.22 -5.66
N ARG A 83 -36.96 -2.73 -5.16
CA ARG A 83 -36.26 -2.24 -3.96
C ARG A 83 -34.80 -1.99 -4.29
N ASP A 84 -34.24 -0.95 -3.72
CA ASP A 84 -32.82 -0.63 -3.84
C ASP A 84 -32.03 -1.47 -2.83
N TRP A 85 -31.10 -2.27 -3.33
CA TRP A 85 -30.19 -3.09 -2.55
C TRP A 85 -28.79 -2.52 -2.64
N VAL A 86 -28.09 -2.53 -1.52
CA VAL A 86 -26.69 -2.15 -1.43
C VAL A 86 -25.87 -3.36 -1.07
N SER A 87 -24.75 -3.55 -1.75
CA SER A 87 -23.76 -4.56 -1.40
C SER A 87 -22.42 -3.90 -1.09
N VAL A 88 -21.77 -4.32 -0.01
CA VAL A 88 -20.40 -3.90 0.33
C VAL A 88 -19.50 -5.11 0.15
N ARG A 89 -18.41 -4.94 -0.58
CA ARG A 89 -17.42 -5.96 -0.89
C ARG A 89 -16.03 -5.49 -0.49
N THR A 90 -15.22 -6.42 -0.05
CA THR A 90 -13.84 -6.20 0.33
C THR A 90 -12.94 -7.07 -0.53
N TYR A 91 -11.81 -6.53 -0.97
CA TYR A 91 -10.83 -7.29 -1.74
C TYR A 91 -9.39 -6.98 -1.32
N SER A 92 -8.52 -7.96 -1.55
CA SER A 92 -7.07 -7.80 -1.60
C SER A 92 -6.60 -8.36 -2.94
N VAL A 93 -5.90 -7.56 -3.74
CA VAL A 93 -5.38 -7.93 -5.07
C VAL A 93 -3.88 -7.67 -5.07
N PHE A 94 -3.12 -8.49 -5.80
CA PHE A 94 -1.67 -8.32 -5.90
C PHE A 94 -1.32 -7.41 -7.06
N ASP A 95 -0.26 -6.60 -6.94
CA ASP A 95 0.10 -5.66 -8.01
C ASP A 95 1.00 -6.36 -9.06
N HIS A 96 0.43 -7.24 -9.88
CA HIS A 96 1.11 -7.89 -11.02
C HIS A 96 0.30 -7.84 -12.31
N GLU A 97 0.90 -8.24 -13.44
CA GLU A 97 0.43 -8.01 -14.82
C GLU A 97 -0.89 -8.69 -15.19
N LEU A 98 -1.39 -9.56 -14.32
CA LEU A 98 -2.66 -10.27 -14.49
C LEU A 98 -3.78 -9.65 -13.68
N ASP A 99 -3.45 -8.72 -12.79
CA ASP A 99 -4.35 -8.18 -11.80
C ASP A 99 -4.35 -6.66 -11.93
N ASP A 100 -4.90 -6.19 -13.06
CA ASP A 100 -5.51 -4.86 -13.12
C ASP A 100 -6.72 -4.91 -12.19
N GLY A 101 -6.49 -4.75 -10.88
CA GLY A 101 -7.51 -4.85 -9.85
C GLY A 101 -8.84 -4.28 -10.37
N PRO A 102 -9.92 -5.06 -10.32
CA PRO A 102 -11.03 -4.94 -11.26
C PRO A 102 -11.58 -3.51 -11.29
N THR A 103 -11.89 -3.00 -12.48
CA THR A 103 -12.67 -1.77 -12.59
C THR A 103 -13.97 -1.96 -11.78
N PRO A 104 -14.53 -0.92 -11.14
CA PRO A 104 -15.74 -1.06 -10.32
C PRO A 104 -16.88 -1.84 -11.01
N GLU A 105 -16.93 -1.76 -12.35
CA GLU A 105 -17.89 -2.44 -13.23
C GLU A 105 -17.62 -3.94 -13.47
N LYS A 106 -16.39 -4.41 -13.24
CA LYS A 106 -15.92 -5.79 -13.48
C LYS A 106 -15.80 -6.63 -12.20
N LEU A 107 -16.07 -6.03 -11.03
CA LEU A 107 -16.14 -6.72 -9.75
C LEU A 107 -17.38 -7.62 -9.68
N THR A 108 -17.48 -8.66 -10.51
CA THR A 108 -18.40 -9.77 -10.25
C THR A 108 -17.70 -10.79 -9.36
N THR A 109 -18.44 -11.43 -8.46
CA THR A 109 -17.93 -12.32 -7.39
C THR A 109 -17.19 -13.58 -7.88
N TYR A 110 -17.01 -13.75 -9.20
CA TYR A 110 -16.35 -14.90 -9.81
C TYR A 110 -15.07 -14.54 -10.60
N ASP A 111 -14.75 -13.26 -10.79
CA ASP A 111 -13.74 -12.82 -11.77
C ASP A 111 -12.46 -12.22 -11.16
N VAL A 112 -12.24 -12.31 -9.85
CA VAL A 112 -10.92 -11.96 -9.30
C VAL A 112 -10.03 -13.19 -9.41
N VAL A 113 -9.42 -13.33 -10.58
CA VAL A 113 -8.62 -14.50 -10.93
C VAL A 113 -7.33 -14.55 -10.12
N ALA A 114 -6.81 -13.40 -9.69
CA ALA A 114 -5.56 -13.26 -8.92
C ALA A 114 -5.71 -12.67 -7.51
N GLY A 115 -6.89 -12.18 -7.15
CA GLY A 115 -7.11 -11.51 -5.86
C GLY A 115 -8.06 -12.26 -4.93
N VAL A 116 -7.87 -12.07 -3.64
CA VAL A 116 -8.76 -12.57 -2.60
C VAL A 116 -9.90 -11.58 -2.42
N CYS A 117 -11.08 -11.91 -2.95
CA CYS A 117 -12.31 -11.28 -2.50
C CYS A 117 -12.61 -11.79 -1.07
N SER A 118 -12.49 -10.91 -0.09
CA SER A 118 -12.51 -11.31 1.33
C SER A 118 -13.94 -11.56 1.82
N GLY A 119 -14.94 -11.01 1.14
CA GLY A 119 -16.36 -11.27 1.35
C GLY A 119 -17.22 -10.06 1.02
N GLY A 120 -18.54 -10.22 1.17
CA GLY A 120 -19.46 -9.12 1.05
C GLY A 120 -20.79 -9.39 1.74
N THR A 121 -21.48 -8.30 2.07
CA THR A 121 -22.80 -8.31 2.69
C THR A 121 -23.74 -7.50 1.81
N MET A 122 -25.01 -7.91 1.74
CA MET A 122 -26.05 -7.23 0.96
C MET A 122 -27.25 -6.95 1.84
N ALA A 123 -27.83 -5.76 1.77
CA ALA A 123 -29.07 -5.40 2.46
C ALA A 123 -29.84 -4.30 1.73
N GLU A 124 -31.01 -3.94 2.26
CA GLU A 124 -31.81 -2.82 1.77
C GLU A 124 -31.10 -1.48 2.04
N GLU A 125 -31.25 -0.50 1.15
CA GLU A 125 -30.52 0.78 1.18
C GLU A 125 -30.62 1.53 2.51
N ASP A 126 -31.77 1.48 3.19
CA ASP A 126 -32.00 2.13 4.48
C ASP A 126 -31.14 1.55 5.62
N THR A 127 -30.51 0.40 5.39
CA THR A 127 -29.58 -0.26 6.31
C THR A 127 -28.12 -0.17 5.88
N PHE A 128 -27.79 0.63 4.86
CA PHE A 128 -26.45 0.68 4.27
C PHE A 128 -25.32 0.93 5.29
N LEU A 129 -25.48 1.90 6.19
CA LEU A 129 -24.47 2.18 7.22
C LEU A 129 -24.23 0.97 8.13
N SER A 130 -25.29 0.26 8.51
CA SER A 130 -25.17 -0.97 9.31
C SER A 130 -24.48 -2.09 8.53
N VAL A 131 -24.70 -2.18 7.22
CA VAL A 131 -23.98 -3.13 6.34
C VAL A 131 -22.50 -2.78 6.27
N LEU A 132 -22.14 -1.50 6.09
CA LEU A 132 -20.76 -1.03 6.10
C LEU A 132 -20.08 -1.35 7.43
N GLU A 133 -20.69 -0.95 8.56
CA GLU A 133 -20.16 -1.21 9.90
C GLU A 133 -19.99 -2.70 10.18
N MET A 134 -20.99 -3.52 9.82
CA MET A 134 -20.91 -4.97 9.98
C MET A 134 -19.80 -5.57 9.10
N THR A 135 -19.76 -5.22 7.82
CA THR A 135 -18.78 -5.74 6.86
C THR A 135 -17.38 -5.38 7.29
N MET A 136 -17.13 -4.11 7.65
CA MET A 136 -15.81 -3.69 8.12
C MET A 136 -15.49 -4.24 9.51
N GLY A 137 -16.47 -4.40 10.40
CA GLY A 137 -16.25 -5.08 11.69
C GLY A 137 -15.76 -6.51 11.53
N ILE A 138 -16.19 -7.20 10.46
CA ILE A 138 -15.75 -8.56 10.12
C ILE A 138 -14.39 -8.56 9.41
N PHE A 139 -14.21 -7.73 8.38
CA PHE A 139 -13.07 -7.85 7.46
C PHE A 139 -11.90 -6.89 7.73
N LEU A 140 -12.11 -5.77 8.42
CA LEU A 140 -11.04 -4.82 8.73
C LEU A 140 -9.91 -5.45 9.55
N PRO A 141 -10.16 -6.31 10.57
CA PRO A 141 -9.08 -6.99 11.28
C PRO A 141 -8.20 -7.84 10.36
N ASP A 142 -8.81 -8.52 9.39
CA ASP A 142 -8.07 -9.32 8.40
C ASP A 142 -7.25 -8.42 7.47
N PHE A 143 -7.83 -7.32 6.98
CA PHE A 143 -7.08 -6.33 6.20
C PHE A 143 -5.86 -5.83 6.98
N LEU A 144 -6.03 -5.43 8.23
CA LEU A 144 -4.92 -4.93 9.05
C LEU A 144 -3.87 -6.01 9.30
N ARG A 145 -4.28 -7.26 9.55
CA ARG A 145 -3.37 -8.39 9.75
C ARG A 145 -2.59 -8.74 8.48
N TYR A 146 -3.24 -8.69 7.34
CA TYR A 146 -2.70 -9.08 6.02
C TYR A 146 -2.50 -7.87 5.12
N GLY A 147 -2.13 -6.73 5.70
CA GLY A 147 -1.99 -5.46 4.99
C GLY A 147 -0.68 -5.31 4.22
N THR A 148 0.15 -6.36 4.22
CA THR A 148 1.43 -6.41 3.49
C THR A 148 1.67 -7.80 2.96
N VAL A 149 2.44 -7.88 1.89
CA VAL A 149 2.86 -9.12 1.25
C VAL A 149 3.70 -10.00 2.19
N ASP A 150 4.58 -9.41 3.00
CA ASP A 150 5.35 -10.11 4.05
C ASP A 150 4.44 -10.80 5.08
N ALA A 151 3.38 -10.12 5.52
CA ALA A 151 2.43 -10.70 6.48
C ALA A 151 1.66 -11.88 5.87
N ILE A 152 1.31 -11.81 4.59
CA ILE A 152 0.68 -12.91 3.84
C ILE A 152 1.63 -14.10 3.74
N VAL A 153 2.87 -13.88 3.28
CA VAL A 153 3.87 -14.96 3.15
C VAL A 153 4.10 -15.64 4.49
N ARG A 154 4.29 -14.88 5.58
CA ARG A 154 4.50 -15.43 6.92
C ARG A 154 3.33 -16.32 7.37
N ASP A 155 2.09 -15.93 7.09
CA ASP A 155 0.92 -16.70 7.49
C ASP A 155 0.74 -17.96 6.63
N VAL A 156 1.01 -17.87 5.33
CA VAL A 156 1.00 -19.02 4.41
C VAL A 156 2.08 -20.04 4.81
N GLU A 157 3.28 -19.60 5.16
CA GLU A 157 4.35 -20.48 5.61
C GLU A 157 4.05 -21.14 6.96
N LEU A 158 3.49 -20.35 7.90
CA LEU A 158 3.11 -20.86 9.22
C LEU A 158 1.92 -21.83 9.13
N TYR A 159 0.99 -21.57 8.20
CA TYR A 159 -0.24 -22.32 8.00
C TYR A 159 -0.49 -22.57 6.50
N PRO A 160 0.18 -23.55 5.87
CA PRO A 160 0.01 -23.80 4.43
C PRO A 160 -1.42 -24.08 3.98
N GLY A 161 -2.26 -24.62 4.88
CA GLY A 161 -3.69 -24.83 4.63
C GLY A 161 -4.52 -23.54 4.50
N SER A 162 -3.96 -22.38 4.87
CA SER A 162 -4.57 -21.06 4.72
C SER A 162 -4.27 -20.40 3.37
N ALA A 163 -3.36 -20.97 2.57
CA ALA A 163 -2.99 -20.46 1.25
C ALA A 163 -4.20 -20.06 0.41
N SER A 164 -5.20 -20.95 0.34
CA SER A 164 -6.40 -20.71 -0.47
C SER A 164 -7.20 -19.47 -0.06
N ARG A 165 -7.07 -19.03 1.19
CA ARG A 165 -7.70 -17.82 1.72
C ARG A 165 -6.93 -16.55 1.36
N HIS A 166 -5.61 -16.61 1.20
CA HIS A 166 -4.76 -15.41 1.13
C HIS A 166 -4.12 -15.18 -0.23
N ILE A 167 -3.90 -16.23 -0.99
CA ILE A 167 -3.26 -16.19 -2.31
C ILE A 167 -4.19 -16.75 -3.40
N GLY A 168 -5.44 -17.07 -3.07
CA GLY A 168 -6.47 -17.49 -4.03
C GLY A 168 -6.81 -18.97 -3.94
N THR A 169 -8.06 -19.33 -4.26
CA THR A 169 -8.60 -20.69 -4.02
C THR A 169 -8.19 -21.71 -5.08
N ARG A 170 -7.85 -21.24 -6.28
CA ARG A 170 -7.30 -22.10 -7.34
C ARG A 170 -5.84 -22.38 -7.00
N PRO A 171 -5.42 -23.65 -6.82
CA PRO A 171 -4.05 -23.98 -6.44
C PRO A 171 -3.00 -23.29 -7.30
N VAL A 172 -3.28 -23.11 -8.58
CA VAL A 172 -2.28 -22.59 -9.50
C VAL A 172 -2.20 -21.06 -9.54
N ALA A 173 -3.32 -20.35 -9.36
CA ALA A 173 -3.28 -18.92 -9.08
C ALA A 173 -2.60 -18.66 -7.72
N ALA A 174 -2.83 -19.54 -6.73
CA ALA A 174 -2.14 -19.49 -5.45
C ALA A 174 -0.62 -19.63 -5.60
N THR A 175 -0.13 -20.59 -6.37
CA THR A 175 1.31 -20.76 -6.62
C THR A 175 1.92 -19.52 -7.28
N PHE A 176 1.26 -18.98 -8.31
CA PHE A 176 1.71 -17.75 -8.98
C PHE A 176 1.73 -16.55 -8.03
N ASN A 177 0.66 -16.35 -7.26
CA ASN A 177 0.53 -15.25 -6.33
C ASN A 177 1.55 -15.34 -5.20
N LEU A 178 1.84 -16.55 -4.71
CA LEU A 178 2.90 -16.76 -3.73
C LEU A 178 4.28 -16.45 -4.32
N ALA A 179 4.53 -16.84 -5.58
CA ALA A 179 5.77 -16.49 -6.29
C ALA A 179 5.94 -14.97 -6.37
N HIS A 180 4.89 -14.25 -6.76
CA HIS A 180 4.88 -12.78 -6.77
C HIS A 180 5.10 -12.18 -5.38
N CYS A 181 4.50 -12.77 -4.36
CA CYS A 181 4.70 -12.32 -2.99
C CYS A 181 6.16 -12.46 -2.56
N LEU A 182 6.77 -13.61 -2.85
CA LEU A 182 8.17 -13.89 -2.57
C LEU A 182 9.11 -12.97 -3.36
N GLU A 183 8.80 -12.69 -4.63
CA GLU A 183 9.54 -11.75 -5.46
C GLU A 183 9.51 -10.34 -4.84
N THR A 184 8.32 -9.88 -4.45
CA THR A 184 8.10 -8.56 -3.83
C THR A 184 8.92 -8.37 -2.55
N ILE A 185 9.08 -9.42 -1.74
CA ILE A 185 9.89 -9.36 -0.50
C ILE A 185 11.36 -9.74 -0.73
N GLY A 186 11.80 -9.87 -1.98
CA GLY A 186 13.19 -10.09 -2.36
C GLY A 186 13.67 -11.55 -2.33
N ARG A 187 12.79 -12.54 -2.10
CA ARG A 187 13.12 -13.99 -2.12
C ARG A 187 13.13 -14.56 -3.54
N ARG A 188 13.95 -13.95 -4.40
CA ARG A 188 13.98 -14.19 -5.86
C ARG A 188 14.15 -15.65 -6.25
N SER A 189 15.06 -16.39 -5.63
CA SER A 189 15.30 -17.80 -5.98
C SER A 189 14.10 -18.70 -5.68
N GLU A 190 13.38 -18.42 -4.60
CA GLU A 190 12.17 -19.17 -4.23
C GLU A 190 10.99 -18.77 -5.10
N ALA A 191 10.83 -17.47 -5.37
CA ALA A 191 9.84 -16.96 -6.31
C ALA A 191 10.01 -17.61 -7.69
N LYS A 192 11.24 -17.64 -8.22
CA LYS A 192 11.57 -18.28 -9.49
C LYS A 192 11.21 -19.77 -9.52
N ALA A 193 11.52 -20.51 -8.46
CA ALA A 193 11.16 -21.92 -8.37
C ALA A 193 9.64 -22.12 -8.47
N LEU A 194 8.86 -21.29 -7.78
CA LEU A 194 7.40 -21.33 -7.85
C LEU A 194 6.85 -20.87 -9.20
N TYR A 195 7.49 -19.89 -9.86
CA TYR A 195 7.11 -19.48 -11.21
C TYR A 195 7.35 -20.60 -12.24
N VAL A 196 8.47 -21.32 -12.15
CA VAL A 196 8.72 -22.50 -13.00
C VAL A 196 7.66 -23.58 -12.74
N GLU A 197 7.38 -23.88 -11.47
CA GLU A 197 6.35 -24.85 -11.10
C GLU A 197 4.96 -24.44 -11.63
N ALA A 198 4.58 -23.17 -11.49
CA ALA A 198 3.31 -22.65 -12.00
C ALA A 198 3.24 -22.78 -13.52
N ALA A 199 4.31 -22.44 -14.25
CA ALA A 199 4.35 -22.57 -15.70
C ALA A 199 4.14 -24.03 -16.15
N GLU A 200 4.90 -24.96 -15.58
CA GLU A 200 4.84 -26.39 -15.92
C GLU A 200 3.44 -26.99 -15.63
N GLN A 201 2.82 -26.62 -14.52
CA GLN A 201 1.49 -27.12 -14.15
C GLN A 201 0.37 -26.61 -15.07
N LEU A 202 0.56 -25.44 -15.69
CA LEU A 202 -0.49 -24.76 -16.46
C LEU A 202 -0.40 -24.99 -17.96
N GLU A 203 0.77 -25.37 -18.49
CA GLU A 203 0.95 -25.64 -19.92
C GLU A 203 0.05 -26.77 -20.45
N GLU A 204 -0.37 -27.70 -19.59
CA GLU A 204 -1.26 -28.82 -19.95
C GLU A 204 -2.77 -28.49 -19.77
N SER A 205 -3.12 -27.27 -19.36
CA SER A 205 -4.50 -26.88 -19.09
C SER A 205 -5.25 -26.45 -20.36
N ASP A 206 -6.49 -26.91 -20.53
CA ASP A 206 -7.40 -26.43 -21.57
C ASP A 206 -8.04 -25.05 -21.24
N ASP A 207 -7.80 -24.50 -20.04
CA ASP A 207 -8.31 -23.19 -19.62
C ASP A 207 -7.45 -22.07 -20.22
N ALA A 208 -8.04 -21.22 -21.05
CA ALA A 208 -7.35 -20.09 -21.68
C ALA A 208 -6.66 -19.19 -20.65
N LEU A 209 -7.26 -19.02 -19.47
CA LEU A 209 -6.70 -18.21 -18.40
C LEU A 209 -5.48 -18.88 -17.76
N ALA A 210 -5.53 -20.20 -17.58
CA ALA A 210 -4.40 -20.98 -17.11
C ALA A 210 -3.18 -20.81 -18.03
N LEU A 211 -3.40 -20.82 -19.35
CA LEU A 211 -2.33 -20.61 -20.33
C LEU A 211 -1.69 -19.21 -20.22
N VAL A 212 -2.47 -18.16 -19.90
CA VAL A 212 -1.92 -16.82 -19.67
C VAL A 212 -1.06 -16.79 -18.40
N TYR A 213 -1.51 -17.42 -17.32
CA TYR A 213 -0.69 -17.56 -16.10
C TYR A 213 0.61 -18.33 -16.39
N ALA A 214 0.56 -19.37 -17.23
CA ALA A 214 1.73 -20.16 -17.60
C ALA A 214 2.77 -19.30 -18.31
N GLU A 215 2.32 -18.53 -19.31
CA GLU A 215 3.18 -17.65 -20.11
C GLU A 215 3.85 -16.58 -19.24
N LEU A 216 3.10 -15.95 -18.35
CA LEU A 216 3.63 -14.91 -17.47
C LEU A 216 4.55 -15.47 -16.39
N ALA A 217 4.23 -16.66 -15.84
CA ALA A 217 5.10 -17.34 -14.90
C ALA A 217 6.44 -17.67 -15.55
N ARG A 218 6.42 -18.18 -16.78
CA ARG A 218 7.64 -18.44 -17.56
C ARG A 218 8.44 -17.17 -17.81
N LEU A 219 7.78 -16.08 -18.23
CA LEU A 219 8.44 -14.79 -18.47
C LEU A 219 9.11 -14.24 -17.20
N ARG A 220 8.44 -14.34 -16.05
CA ARG A 220 8.97 -13.94 -14.74
C ARG A 220 10.14 -14.81 -14.31
N ALA A 221 10.02 -16.14 -14.42
CA ALA A 221 11.11 -17.06 -14.14
C ALA A 221 12.36 -16.80 -15.01
N GLU A 222 12.17 -16.57 -16.31
CA GLU A 222 13.25 -16.20 -17.24
C GLU A 222 13.90 -14.87 -16.86
N THR A 223 13.12 -13.92 -16.37
CA THR A 223 13.61 -12.60 -15.93
C THR A 223 14.46 -12.73 -14.67
N LEU A 224 14.02 -13.53 -13.71
CA LEU A 224 14.79 -13.83 -12.50
C LEU A 224 16.06 -14.64 -12.81
N GLU A 225 16.02 -15.60 -13.74
CA GLU A 225 17.21 -16.33 -14.21
C GLU A 225 18.23 -15.40 -14.90
N ARG A 226 17.76 -14.45 -15.72
CA ARG A 226 18.61 -13.43 -16.34
C ARG A 226 19.27 -12.53 -15.29
N ALA A 227 18.54 -12.16 -14.25
CA ALA A 227 19.10 -11.42 -13.11
C ALA A 227 20.18 -12.26 -12.39
N ASP A 228 19.90 -13.51 -12.04
CA ASP A 228 20.83 -14.42 -11.35
C ASP A 228 22.12 -14.66 -12.16
N THR A 229 22.00 -14.87 -13.48
CA THR A 229 23.15 -15.13 -14.37
C THR A 229 24.00 -13.89 -14.59
N THR A 230 23.38 -12.72 -14.63
CA THR A 230 24.09 -11.44 -14.70
C THR A 230 24.86 -11.19 -13.40
N GLU A 231 24.24 -11.40 -12.24
CA GLU A 231 24.89 -11.31 -10.92
C GLU A 231 26.05 -12.32 -10.78
N GLY A 232 25.85 -13.58 -11.20
CA GLY A 232 26.84 -14.65 -11.11
C GLY A 232 28.02 -14.52 -12.09
N ALA A 233 27.83 -13.86 -13.23
CA ALA A 233 28.91 -13.54 -14.18
C ALA A 233 29.79 -12.39 -13.68
N LEU A 234 29.19 -11.39 -13.02
CA LEU A 234 29.93 -10.30 -12.39
C LEU A 234 30.72 -10.75 -11.16
N ALA A 235 30.15 -11.64 -10.32
CA ALA A 235 30.82 -12.14 -9.12
C ALA A 235 32.11 -12.95 -9.38
N LYS A 236 32.34 -13.42 -10.61
CA LYS A 236 33.58 -14.15 -11.00
C LYS A 236 34.69 -13.26 -11.55
N SER A 237 34.46 -11.95 -11.68
CA SER A 237 35.43 -11.00 -12.26
C SER A 237 36.37 -10.34 -11.24
N ASP A 238 36.11 -10.47 -9.93
CA ASP A 238 36.76 -9.64 -8.89
C ASP A 238 37.78 -10.39 -8.01
N ASP A 239 38.52 -11.34 -8.59
CA ASP A 239 39.70 -11.94 -7.93
C ASP A 239 40.98 -11.15 -8.26
N ALA A 240 41.00 -9.85 -7.96
CA ALA A 240 42.21 -9.03 -7.95
C ALA A 240 41.99 -7.66 -7.29
N THR A 241 41.82 -7.62 -5.97
CA THR A 241 42.53 -6.71 -5.03
C THR A 241 41.88 -6.79 -3.64
N HIS A 242 42.34 -7.77 -2.86
CA HIS A 242 42.28 -7.66 -1.40
C HIS A 242 43.53 -6.88 -0.95
N ASP A 243 43.38 -5.59 -0.66
CA ASP A 243 44.19 -4.98 0.40
C ASP A 243 43.57 -3.67 0.91
N ALA A 244 43.51 -3.60 2.25
CA ALA A 244 43.38 -2.42 3.10
C ALA A 244 42.15 -1.50 2.95
N PHE A 245 41.13 -1.70 3.79
CA PHE A 245 40.41 -0.56 4.39
C PHE A 245 40.22 -0.74 5.89
N ASP A 246 41.15 -0.09 6.58
CA ASP A 246 41.14 0.32 7.99
C ASP A 246 40.07 1.43 8.16
N GLU A 247 39.33 1.42 9.28
CA GLU A 247 38.29 2.38 9.71
C GLU A 247 37.65 3.28 8.62
N SER A 248 36.49 2.88 8.09
CA SER A 248 35.74 3.66 7.08
C SER A 248 35.25 5.00 7.63
N VAL A 249 36.03 6.05 7.33
CA VAL A 249 35.62 7.44 7.45
C VAL A 249 34.45 7.69 6.50
N LEU A 250 33.25 7.94 7.05
CA LEU A 250 32.12 8.43 6.26
C LEU A 250 32.57 9.72 5.53
N PRO A 251 32.49 9.81 4.19
CA PRO A 251 32.95 10.97 3.41
C PRO A 251 32.16 12.22 3.83
N GLU A 252 32.80 13.40 3.87
CA GLU A 252 32.28 14.72 4.33
C GLU A 252 30.74 14.83 4.45
N MET A 253 30.17 14.19 5.47
CA MET A 253 28.76 14.32 5.81
C MET A 253 28.63 15.55 6.71
N ASP A 254 27.48 16.22 6.65
CA ASP A 254 27.16 17.24 7.64
C ASP A 254 27.33 16.64 9.05
N GLU A 255 28.26 17.21 9.81
CA GLU A 255 28.60 16.80 11.18
C GLU A 255 27.34 16.75 12.06
N ALA A 256 26.36 17.62 11.79
CA ALA A 256 25.09 17.66 12.51
C ALA A 256 24.18 16.44 12.25
N LEU A 257 24.33 15.77 11.10
CA LEU A 257 23.54 14.60 10.72
C LEU A 257 24.28 13.27 10.90
N ARG A 258 25.57 13.28 11.23
CA ARG A 258 26.35 12.07 11.50
C ARG A 258 25.65 11.10 12.49
N PRO A 259 25.03 11.54 13.60
CA PRO A 259 24.32 10.63 14.51
C PRO A 259 23.09 9.97 13.86
N PHE A 260 22.41 10.67 12.95
CA PHE A 260 21.28 10.12 12.20
C PHE A 260 21.75 9.05 11.22
N TYR A 261 22.75 9.35 10.40
CA TYR A 261 23.30 8.41 9.42
C TYR A 261 23.91 7.16 10.05
N THR A 262 24.57 7.32 11.20
CA THR A 262 25.07 6.18 11.99
C THR A 262 23.92 5.28 12.48
N ARG A 263 22.79 5.87 12.89
CA ARG A 263 21.61 5.09 13.29
C ARG A 263 20.92 4.43 12.10
N LEU A 264 20.88 5.10 10.95
CA LEU A 264 20.36 4.53 9.71
C LEU A 264 21.17 3.31 9.29
N LEU A 265 22.50 3.40 9.32
CA LEU A 265 23.39 2.26 9.07
C LEU A 265 23.07 1.07 10.00
N ARG A 266 23.01 1.32 11.31
CA ARG A 266 22.68 0.27 12.30
C ARG A 266 21.28 -0.33 12.09
N TYR A 267 20.32 0.49 11.68
CA TYR A 267 19.00 0.01 11.34
C TYR A 267 19.08 -0.98 10.18
N LEU A 268 19.75 -0.62 9.08
CA LEU A 268 19.92 -1.50 7.93
C LEU A 268 20.63 -2.81 8.30
N GLU A 269 21.70 -2.74 9.10
CA GLU A 269 22.40 -3.90 9.66
C GLU A 269 21.49 -4.83 10.46
N SER A 270 20.54 -4.26 11.21
CA SER A 270 19.62 -5.04 12.04
C SER A 270 18.54 -5.76 11.22
N VAL A 271 18.04 -5.13 10.16
CA VAL A 271 16.95 -5.67 9.33
C VAL A 271 17.48 -6.66 8.28
N ARG A 272 18.77 -6.58 7.92
CA ARG A 272 19.45 -7.48 6.96
C ARG A 272 18.75 -7.60 5.60
N GLN A 273 18.01 -6.56 5.22
CA GLN A 273 17.38 -6.46 3.90
C GLN A 273 18.28 -5.66 2.96
N ASN A 274 18.16 -5.95 1.66
CA ASN A 274 18.90 -5.26 0.62
C ASN A 274 18.13 -3.99 0.17
N PRO A 275 18.67 -2.77 0.34
CA PRO A 275 18.01 -1.53 -0.05
C PRO A 275 17.80 -1.39 -1.57
N ALA A 276 18.54 -2.12 -2.39
CA ALA A 276 18.31 -2.17 -3.84
C ALA A 276 17.08 -3.01 -4.20
N ALA A 277 16.73 -4.03 -3.40
CA ALA A 277 15.63 -4.95 -3.69
C ALA A 277 14.25 -4.43 -3.26
N SER A 278 14.19 -3.42 -2.39
CA SER A 278 12.94 -2.93 -1.80
C SER A 278 12.43 -1.60 -2.39
N CYS A 279 13.08 -1.06 -3.43
CA CYS A 279 12.94 0.36 -3.82
C CYS A 279 13.23 1.28 -2.60
N PRO A 280 13.18 2.63 -2.67
CA PRO A 280 13.57 3.44 -1.50
C PRO A 280 12.61 3.31 -0.30
N SER A 281 11.59 2.43 -0.35
CA SER A 281 10.63 2.18 0.72
C SER A 281 11.27 1.73 2.05
N LEU A 282 12.27 0.84 2.00
CA LEU A 282 13.01 0.41 3.19
C LEU A 282 13.75 1.59 3.84
N LEU A 283 14.36 2.44 3.00
CA LEU A 283 15.07 3.64 3.45
C LEU A 283 14.11 4.62 4.09
N PHE A 284 12.99 4.90 3.43
CA PHE A 284 11.97 5.81 3.94
C PHE A 284 11.40 5.38 5.29
N ARG A 285 11.08 4.10 5.44
CA ARG A 285 10.64 3.55 6.73
C ARG A 285 11.69 3.76 7.81
N ALA A 286 12.94 3.39 7.53
CA ALA A 286 14.04 3.54 8.49
C ALA A 286 14.24 5.00 8.90
N MET A 287 14.23 5.91 7.92
CA MET A 287 14.41 7.34 8.17
C MET A 287 13.24 7.95 8.93
N ASP A 288 11.99 7.56 8.65
CA ASP A 288 10.81 8.01 9.38
C ASP A 288 10.84 7.57 10.86
N GLU A 289 11.17 6.30 11.12
CA GLU A 289 11.32 5.77 12.48
C GLU A 289 12.40 6.53 13.26
N LEU A 290 13.51 6.84 12.60
CA LEU A 290 14.60 7.62 13.22
C LEU A 290 14.23 9.08 13.44
N TYR A 291 13.54 9.71 12.49
CA TYR A 291 13.07 11.09 12.60
C TYR A 291 12.11 11.24 13.78
N GLU A 292 11.18 10.31 13.99
CA GLU A 292 10.23 10.36 15.12
C GLU A 292 10.93 10.38 16.50
N THR A 293 12.15 9.85 16.60
CA THR A 293 12.92 9.83 17.85
C THR A 293 13.73 11.10 18.12
N ASP A 294 14.03 11.90 17.09
CA ASP A 294 14.98 13.02 17.17
C ASP A 294 14.57 14.16 16.22
N ALA A 295 13.27 14.45 16.21
CA ALA A 295 12.69 15.42 15.32
C ALA A 295 13.10 16.85 15.70
N ARG A 296 13.60 17.60 14.72
CA ARG A 296 13.96 19.01 14.87
C ARG A 296 13.59 19.78 13.61
N PRO A 297 13.25 21.07 13.72
CA PRO A 297 13.00 21.91 12.55
C PRO A 297 14.16 21.87 11.55
N GLY A 298 13.82 21.78 10.27
CA GLY A 298 14.74 21.74 9.14
C GLY A 298 15.53 20.44 9.02
N PHE A 299 15.14 19.37 9.71
CA PHE A 299 15.82 18.10 9.63
C PHE A 299 15.78 17.55 8.20
N TRP A 300 14.59 17.43 7.61
CA TRP A 300 14.42 16.80 6.30
C TRP A 300 15.07 17.62 5.19
N ARG A 301 15.04 18.96 5.30
CA ARG A 301 15.79 19.86 4.41
C ARG A 301 17.30 19.66 4.45
N SER A 302 17.82 19.13 5.55
CA SER A 302 19.25 18.88 5.72
C SER A 302 19.66 17.50 5.20
N VAL A 303 18.71 16.57 5.00
CA VAL A 303 18.99 15.21 4.50
C VAL A 303 19.06 15.25 2.97
N SER A 304 20.19 14.85 2.40
CA SER A 304 20.35 14.73 0.95
C SER A 304 20.30 13.27 0.47
N SER A 305 19.78 13.05 -0.73
CA SER A 305 19.78 11.74 -1.42
C SER A 305 21.20 11.16 -1.49
N SER A 306 22.18 11.99 -1.87
CA SER A 306 23.60 11.60 -1.94
C SER A 306 24.17 11.07 -0.61
N ALA A 307 23.84 11.72 0.51
CA ALA A 307 24.30 11.31 1.83
C ALA A 307 23.62 10.00 2.28
N VAL A 308 22.33 9.83 2.01
CA VAL A 308 21.61 8.57 2.23
C VAL A 308 22.25 7.45 1.41
N MET A 309 22.54 7.69 0.13
CA MET A 309 23.19 6.71 -0.75
C MET A 309 24.58 6.33 -0.26
N ASN A 310 25.37 7.26 0.30
CA ASN A 310 26.66 6.93 0.89
C ASN A 310 26.53 6.00 2.11
N VAL A 311 25.50 6.17 2.94
CA VAL A 311 25.20 5.24 4.04
C VAL A 311 24.86 3.86 3.50
N VAL A 312 24.04 3.79 2.46
CA VAL A 312 23.67 2.53 1.82
C VAL A 312 24.89 1.81 1.25
N LYS A 313 25.77 2.53 0.55
CA LYS A 313 27.04 1.99 0.03
C LYS A 313 27.96 1.48 1.13
N THR A 314 27.93 2.12 2.31
CA THR A 314 28.69 1.67 3.48
C THR A 314 28.12 0.37 4.04
N TYR A 315 26.80 0.24 4.09
CA TYR A 315 26.10 -0.95 4.57
C TYR A 315 26.24 -2.14 3.63
N ALA A 316 26.01 -1.91 2.33
CA ALA A 316 26.04 -2.90 1.28
C ALA A 316 27.09 -2.45 0.24
N PRO A 317 28.36 -2.88 0.36
CA PRO A 317 29.42 -2.50 -0.59
C PRO A 317 29.10 -2.92 -2.03
N ASP A 318 28.37 -4.03 -2.18
CA ASP A 318 27.89 -4.52 -3.47
C ASP A 318 26.71 -3.70 -4.03
N PHE A 319 26.16 -2.76 -3.27
CA PHE A 319 25.03 -1.93 -3.69
C PHE A 319 25.34 -1.13 -4.95
N GLU A 320 26.56 -0.58 -5.09
CA GLU A 320 26.92 0.10 -6.35
C GLU A 320 26.86 -0.88 -7.53
N ARG A 321 27.37 -2.10 -7.36
CA ARG A 321 27.33 -3.14 -8.39
C ARG A 321 25.90 -3.50 -8.75
N GLU A 322 25.04 -3.70 -7.75
CA GLU A 322 23.63 -4.04 -7.93
C GLU A 322 22.84 -2.89 -8.58
N MET A 323 23.06 -1.65 -8.15
CA MET A 323 22.45 -0.47 -8.76
C MET A 323 22.94 -0.22 -10.19
N THR A 324 24.20 -0.55 -10.50
CA THR A 324 24.71 -0.52 -11.89
C THR A 324 24.22 -1.67 -12.76
N ALA A 325 23.68 -2.73 -12.15
CA ALA A 325 23.05 -3.84 -12.87
C ALA A 325 21.60 -3.52 -13.26
N LEU A 326 20.99 -2.51 -12.64
CA LEU A 326 19.73 -1.93 -13.11
C LEU A 326 19.91 -1.31 -14.49
N SER A 327 18.84 -1.30 -15.27
CA SER A 327 18.81 -0.49 -16.48
C SER A 327 18.98 1.00 -16.12
N PRO A 328 19.51 1.83 -17.04
CA PRO A 328 19.64 3.27 -16.80
C PRO A 328 18.33 3.95 -16.36
N ASP A 329 17.19 3.47 -16.88
CA ASP A 329 15.87 3.99 -16.55
C ASP A 329 15.48 3.62 -15.10
N GLU A 330 15.67 2.36 -14.69
CA GLU A 330 15.37 1.90 -13.31
C GLU A 330 16.27 2.57 -12.25
N LEU A 331 17.55 2.80 -12.57
CA LEU A 331 18.45 3.53 -11.69
C LEU A 331 18.01 4.99 -11.54
N THR A 332 17.58 5.60 -12.65
CA THR A 332 17.07 6.98 -12.65
C THR A 332 15.79 7.05 -11.81
N GLU A 333 14.85 6.13 -12.03
CA GLU A 333 13.60 6.03 -11.27
C GLU A 333 13.86 5.85 -9.77
N TYR A 334 14.80 4.98 -9.37
CA TYR A 334 15.14 4.80 -7.95
C TYR A 334 15.63 6.10 -7.29
N VAL A 335 16.49 6.85 -8.00
CA VAL A 335 17.04 8.12 -7.49
C VAL A 335 15.95 9.18 -7.46
N GLU A 336 15.14 9.28 -8.51
CA GLU A 336 14.00 10.20 -8.59
C GLU A 336 12.98 9.93 -7.48
N ASP A 337 12.66 8.65 -7.20
CA ASP A 337 11.78 8.25 -6.10
C ASP A 337 12.36 8.61 -4.74
N LEU A 338 13.67 8.39 -4.55
CA LEU A 338 14.35 8.76 -3.32
C LEU A 338 14.30 10.29 -3.10
N GLU A 339 14.61 11.06 -4.14
CA GLU A 339 14.60 12.52 -4.11
C GLU A 339 13.20 13.08 -3.90
N LEU A 340 12.22 12.55 -4.62
CA LEU A 340 10.82 12.91 -4.45
C LEU A 340 10.36 12.62 -3.03
N GLY A 341 10.61 11.43 -2.48
CA GLY A 341 10.16 11.12 -1.12
C GLY A 341 10.90 11.90 -0.02
N LEU A 342 12.16 12.33 -0.25
CA LEU A 342 12.84 13.29 0.64
C LEU A 342 12.23 14.69 0.52
N TYR A 343 11.93 15.13 -0.70
CA TYR A 343 11.23 16.39 -0.95
C TYR A 343 9.87 16.44 -0.25
N MET A 344 9.06 15.39 -0.36
CA MET A 344 7.75 15.29 0.31
C MET A 344 7.86 15.49 1.82
N ARG A 345 8.83 14.82 2.47
CA ARG A 345 9.04 14.95 3.92
C ARG A 345 9.54 16.33 4.31
N SER A 346 10.41 16.92 3.50
CA SER A 346 10.86 18.30 3.65
C SER A 346 9.71 19.30 3.51
N PHE A 347 8.80 19.07 2.56
CA PHE A 347 7.61 19.87 2.35
C PHE A 347 6.65 19.79 3.55
N ASP A 348 6.37 18.57 4.04
CA ASP A 348 5.53 18.35 5.22
C ASP A 348 6.11 19.05 6.47
N GLU A 349 7.43 18.95 6.67
CA GLU A 349 8.15 19.61 7.76
C GLU A 349 8.08 21.14 7.64
N LEU A 350 8.28 21.69 6.43
CA LEU A 350 8.15 23.13 6.17
C LEU A 350 6.74 23.64 6.53
N CYS A 351 5.71 22.92 6.09
CA CYS A 351 4.32 23.25 6.41
C CYS A 351 4.08 23.20 7.92
N ALA A 352 4.56 22.14 8.58
CA ALA A 352 4.45 21.99 10.02
C ALA A 352 5.14 23.12 10.79
N GLU A 353 6.35 23.53 10.40
CA GLU A 353 7.06 24.66 11.00
C GLU A 353 6.27 25.97 10.89
N ARG A 354 5.65 26.24 9.73
CA ARG A 354 4.82 27.43 9.52
C ARG A 354 3.59 27.44 10.41
N LEU A 355 2.91 26.31 10.51
CA LEU A 355 1.77 26.14 11.42
C LEU A 355 2.19 26.27 12.88
N LEU A 356 3.38 25.77 13.25
CA LEU A 356 3.92 25.88 14.60
C LEU A 356 4.34 27.31 14.97
N ALA A 357 4.73 28.12 13.99
CA ALA A 357 5.04 29.54 14.18
C ALA A 357 3.79 30.38 14.50
N LEU A 358 2.58 29.87 14.23
CA LEU A 358 1.34 30.52 14.64
C LEU A 358 1.13 30.41 16.15
N PRO A 359 0.58 31.45 16.80
CA PRO A 359 0.06 31.37 18.16
C PRO A 359 -0.92 30.19 18.30
N PRO A 360 -0.86 29.40 19.40
CA PRO A 360 -1.67 28.17 19.54
C PRO A 360 -3.17 28.36 19.33
N HIS A 361 -3.73 29.51 19.72
CA HIS A 361 -5.17 29.79 19.66
C HIS A 361 -5.69 30.17 18.27
N ILE A 362 -4.82 30.39 17.29
CA ILE A 362 -5.20 30.68 15.89
C ILE A 362 -4.72 29.62 14.91
N ARG A 363 -4.09 28.56 15.41
CA ARG A 363 -3.57 27.49 14.57
C ARG A 363 -4.74 26.66 14.03
N PRO A 364 -4.81 26.41 12.72
CA PRO A 364 -5.84 25.52 12.18
C PRO A 364 -5.63 24.09 12.69
N GLU A 365 -6.74 23.43 13.05
CA GLU A 365 -6.72 22.08 13.64
C GLU A 365 -7.33 21.02 12.72
N THR A 366 -8.25 21.42 11.85
CA THR A 366 -8.86 20.53 10.86
C THR A 366 -8.00 20.46 9.60
N ARG A 367 -8.16 19.37 8.86
CA ARG A 367 -7.42 19.13 7.62
C ARG A 367 -7.74 20.21 6.57
N GLU A 368 -9.01 20.58 6.47
CA GLU A 368 -9.53 21.59 5.57
C GLU A 368 -8.97 22.97 5.92
N ASP A 369 -9.05 23.37 7.19
CA ASP A 369 -8.52 24.67 7.65
C ASP A 369 -7.00 24.75 7.46
N VAL A 370 -6.28 23.64 7.67
CA VAL A 370 -4.83 23.58 7.45
C VAL A 370 -4.50 23.75 5.96
N TYR A 371 -5.22 23.04 5.08
CA TYR A 371 -5.04 23.14 3.64
C TYR A 371 -5.29 24.57 3.14
N GLU A 372 -6.44 25.15 3.49
CA GLU A 372 -6.79 26.52 3.09
C GLU A 372 -5.77 27.54 3.62
N TRP A 373 -5.33 27.38 4.86
CA TRP A 373 -4.33 28.26 5.46
C TRP A 373 -2.97 28.17 4.74
N LEU A 374 -2.51 26.95 4.42
CA LEU A 374 -1.24 26.72 3.74
C LEU A 374 -1.27 27.27 2.31
N MET A 375 -2.33 26.99 1.53
CA MET A 375 -2.51 27.56 0.19
C MET A 375 -2.43 29.09 0.24
N ALA A 376 -3.16 29.72 1.17
CA ALA A 376 -3.14 31.18 1.33
C ALA A 376 -1.79 31.72 1.82
N ASP A 377 -0.98 30.92 2.53
CA ASP A 377 0.39 31.30 2.94
C ASP A 377 1.38 31.21 1.78
N PHE A 378 1.33 30.14 0.98
CA PHE A 378 2.14 29.99 -0.23
C PHE A 378 1.86 31.10 -1.25
N ASP A 379 0.58 31.37 -1.53
CA ASP A 379 0.16 32.46 -2.41
C ASP A 379 0.70 33.82 -1.94
N ARG A 380 0.64 34.08 -0.64
CA ARG A 380 1.11 35.34 -0.04
C ARG A 380 2.62 35.51 -0.17
N ARG A 381 3.36 34.40 -0.21
CA ARG A 381 4.83 34.36 -0.31
C ARG A 381 5.34 34.28 -1.74
N GLY A 382 4.45 34.00 -2.71
CA GLY A 382 4.83 33.79 -4.10
C GLY A 382 5.62 32.49 -4.29
N GLU A 383 5.29 31.47 -3.49
CA GLU A 383 5.92 30.14 -3.52
C GLU A 383 5.04 29.23 -4.40
N GLU A 384 5.13 29.47 -5.71
CA GLU A 384 4.26 28.84 -6.71
C GLU A 384 4.45 27.31 -6.76
N ASP A 385 5.70 26.84 -6.72
CA ASP A 385 6.02 25.40 -6.76
C ASP A 385 5.40 24.65 -5.56
N GLU A 386 5.48 25.22 -4.37
CA GLU A 386 4.85 24.67 -3.16
C GLU A 386 3.33 24.70 -3.20
N SER A 387 2.73 25.74 -3.81
CA SER A 387 1.29 25.84 -4.00
C SER A 387 0.77 24.81 -5.00
N GLU A 388 1.43 24.63 -6.15
CA GLU A 388 1.10 23.62 -7.16
C GLU A 388 1.25 22.22 -6.58
N TYR A 389 2.30 22.00 -5.79
CA TYR A 389 2.53 20.74 -5.10
C TYR A 389 1.38 20.43 -4.11
N LEU A 390 1.02 21.40 -3.25
CA LEU A 390 -0.07 21.24 -2.30
C LEU A 390 -1.42 21.04 -3.00
N GLU A 391 -1.68 21.76 -4.09
CA GLU A 391 -2.90 21.62 -4.89
C GLU A 391 -3.02 20.20 -5.48
N ARG A 392 -1.92 19.67 -6.04
CA ARG A 392 -1.87 18.31 -6.59
C ARG A 392 -2.18 17.24 -5.54
N ASP A 393 -1.63 17.38 -4.34
CA ASP A 393 -1.86 16.42 -3.24
C ASP A 393 -3.21 16.65 -2.54
N GLY A 394 -3.80 17.84 -2.74
CA GLY A 394 -5.04 18.26 -2.11
C GLY A 394 -4.95 18.16 -0.58
N PHE A 395 -6.03 17.68 0.03
CA PHE A 395 -6.08 17.54 1.48
C PHE A 395 -5.07 16.52 2.05
N LYS A 396 -4.45 15.64 1.23
CA LYS A 396 -3.42 14.70 1.71
C LYS A 396 -2.15 15.44 2.16
N GLY A 397 -1.79 16.54 1.50
CA GLY A 397 -0.66 17.38 1.92
C GLY A 397 -0.88 18.01 3.30
N ALA A 398 -2.13 18.35 3.63
CA ALA A 398 -2.49 18.84 4.96
C ALA A 398 -2.34 17.75 6.05
N ASP A 399 -2.64 16.48 5.74
CA ASP A 399 -2.44 15.37 6.68
C ASP A 399 -0.95 15.16 7.00
N GLY A 400 -0.08 15.25 5.98
CA GLY A 400 1.37 15.19 6.11
C GLY A 400 1.90 16.29 7.04
N ALA A 401 1.49 17.54 6.79
CA ALA A 401 1.81 18.70 7.64
C ALA A 401 1.32 18.53 9.09
N ILE A 402 0.09 18.05 9.31
CA ILE A 402 -0.44 17.79 10.66
C ILE A 402 0.37 16.71 11.38
N ARG A 403 0.75 15.63 10.67
CA ARG A 403 1.59 14.56 11.23
C ARG A 403 2.97 15.10 11.62
N ALA A 404 3.64 15.81 10.72
CA ALA A 404 4.94 16.42 10.99
C ALA A 404 4.87 17.42 12.17
N MET A 405 3.80 18.22 12.25
CA MET A 405 3.55 19.13 13.36
C MET A 405 3.42 18.41 14.70
N ARG A 406 2.70 17.28 14.75
CA ARG A 406 2.58 16.47 15.99
C ARG A 406 3.93 15.91 16.42
N ILE A 407 4.76 15.48 15.47
CA ILE A 407 6.10 14.97 15.74
C ILE A 407 6.99 16.08 16.30
N LEU A 408 7.07 17.23 15.63
CA LEU A 408 7.87 18.39 16.07
C LEU A 408 7.38 18.97 17.41
N SER A 409 6.08 18.96 17.68
CA SER A 409 5.55 19.47 18.96
C SER A 409 5.99 18.65 20.17
N ARG A 410 6.32 17.36 19.99
CA ARG A 410 6.79 16.49 21.09
C ARG A 410 8.19 16.87 21.55
N THR A 411 9.02 17.42 20.66
CA THR A 411 10.42 17.77 20.94
C THR A 411 10.59 19.19 21.49
N VAL A 412 9.53 20.01 21.46
CA VAL A 412 9.53 21.41 21.95
C VAL A 412 9.08 21.55 23.42
N THR A 413 8.86 20.43 24.15
CA THR A 413 8.53 20.49 25.58
C THR A 413 9.82 20.61 26.42
N PRO A 414 10.03 21.70 27.18
CA PRO A 414 11.23 21.89 28.01
C PRO A 414 11.32 20.96 29.22
#